data_AF-A0A948DSE6-F1
#
_entry.id   AF-A0A948DSE6-F1
#
_cell.length_a   1.000
_cell.length_b   1.000
_cell.length_c   1.000
_cell.angle_alpha   90.00
_cell.angle_beta   90.00
_cell.angle_gamma   90.00
#
_symmetry.space_group_name_H-M   'P 1'
#
loop_
_entity.id
_entity.type
_entity.pdbx_description
1 polymer ?
#
loop_
_entity_poly.entity_id
_entity_poly.type
_entity_poly.pdbx_seq_one_letter_code
_entity_poly.pdbx_strand_id
1 'polypeptide(L)' 'MAKTILYIDGENIKNYIKTVLKNEGIKTKNLNIENFDLSSLLKKPLKGLQISEKRYYSARLRYYKETPKKSKQNIKNSE' A
#
# COMPACT_ATOMS: atom_id res chain seq x y z
N MET A 1 -17.90 -16.30 18.45
CA MET A 1 -16.48 -16.30 18.01
C MET A 1 -16.06 -14.87 17.78
N ALA A 2 -14.87 -14.46 18.24
CA ALA A 2 -14.39 -13.10 18.05
C ALA A 2 -14.06 -12.85 16.56
N LYS A 3 -14.54 -11.74 16.01
CA LYS A 3 -14.28 -11.35 14.62
C LYS A 3 -12.95 -10.59 14.55
N THR A 4 -11.97 -11.13 13.83
CA THR A 4 -10.67 -10.45 13.62
C THR A 4 -10.69 -9.75 12.26
N ILE A 5 -10.51 -8.43 12.26
CA ILE A 5 -10.43 -7.62 11.04
C ILE A 5 -9.01 -7.10 10.91
N LEU A 6 -8.34 -7.43 9.79
CA LEU A 6 -7.01 -6.97 9.48
C LEU A 6 -7.07 -5.72 8.60
N TYR A 7 -6.52 -4.62 9.07
CA TYR A 7 -6.35 -3.38 8.31
C TYR A 7 -4.92 -3.29 7.80
N ILE A 8 -4.76 -3.07 6.50
CA ILE A 8 -3.47 -3.08 5.82
C ILE A 8 -3.27 -1.75 5.11
N ASP A 9 -2.19 -1.04 5.49
CA ASP A 9 -1.74 0.14 4.75
C ASP A 9 -1.02 -0.30 3.47
N GLY A 10 -1.70 -0.16 2.35
CA GLY A 10 -1.14 -0.54 1.05
C GLY A 10 0.02 0.36 0.62
N GLU A 11 0.00 1.65 0.99
CA GLU A 11 1.04 2.61 0.58
C GLU A 11 2.33 2.39 1.37
N ASN A 12 2.20 2.20 2.68
CA ASN A 12 3.35 1.89 3.53
C ASN A 12 4.02 0.57 3.10
N ILE A 13 3.24 -0.47 2.83
CA ILE A 13 3.79 -1.75 2.35
C ILE A 13 4.49 -1.59 1.00
N LYS A 14 3.90 -0.85 0.04
CA LYS A 14 4.54 -0.58 -1.25
C LYS A 14 5.89 0.11 -1.08
N ASN A 15 5.96 1.12 -0.20
CA ASN A 15 7.21 1.84 0.08
C ASN A 15 8.25 0.94 0.74
N TYR A 16 7.83 0.09 1.68
CA TYR A 16 8.73 -0.86 2.32
C TYR A 16 9.30 -1.88 1.32
N ILE A 17 8.46 -2.42 0.43
CA ILE A 17 8.90 -3.33 -0.65
C ILE A 17 9.94 -2.64 -1.54
N LYS A 18 9.73 -1.37 -1.94
CA LYS A 18 10.72 -0.62 -2.72
C LYS A 18 12.06 -0.50 -1.99
N THR A 19 12.03 -0.22 -0.70
CA THR A 19 13.23 -0.11 0.14
C THR A 19 13.97 -1.44 0.23
N VAL A 20 13.26 -2.54 0.49
CA VAL A 20 13.86 -3.88 0.55
C VAL A 20 14.50 -4.25 -0.78
N LEU A 21 13.77 -4.08 -1.90
CA LEU A 21 14.30 -4.37 -3.23
C LEU A 21 15.53 -3.54 -3.57
N LYS A 22 15.56 -2.27 -3.17
CA LYS A 22 16.74 -1.40 -3.33
C LYS A 22 17.93 -1.92 -2.52
N ASN A 23 17.71 -2.34 -1.28
CA ASN A 23 18.77 -2.87 -0.42
C ASN A 23 19.35 -4.18 -0.95
N GLU A 24 18.52 -5.01 -1.59
CA GLU A 24 18.94 -6.24 -2.27
C GLU A 24 19.56 -5.98 -3.67
N GLY A 25 19.77 -4.72 -4.07
CA GLY A 25 20.35 -4.35 -5.36
C GLY A 25 19.42 -4.58 -6.57
N ILE A 26 18.15 -4.89 -6.34
CA ILE A 26 17.16 -5.17 -7.40
C ILE A 26 16.67 -3.84 -7.98
N LYS A 27 16.89 -3.64 -9.29
CA LYS A 27 16.41 -2.46 -10.01
C LYS A 27 14.88 -2.49 -10.13
N THR A 28 14.20 -1.59 -9.43
CA THR A 28 12.74 -1.47 -9.40
C THR A 28 12.13 -0.82 -10.66
N LYS A 29 12.96 -0.33 -11.59
CA LYS A 29 12.54 0.43 -12.78
C LYS A 29 11.59 -0.33 -13.71
N ASN A 30 11.64 -1.67 -13.68
CA ASN A 30 10.79 -2.56 -14.49
C ASN A 30 9.75 -3.33 -13.65
N LEU A 31 9.70 -3.11 -12.34
CA LEU A 31 8.79 -3.82 -11.45
C LEU A 31 7.48 -3.07 -11.34
N ASN A 32 6.39 -3.73 -11.75
CA ASN A 32 5.04 -3.21 -11.57
C ASN A 32 4.58 -3.42 -10.11
N ILE A 33 5.10 -2.57 -9.21
CA ILE A 33 4.78 -2.61 -7.78
C ILE A 33 3.29 -2.32 -7.51
N GLU A 34 2.62 -1.60 -8.42
CA GLU A 34 1.17 -1.37 -8.36
C GLU A 34 0.38 -2.69 -8.43
N ASN A 35 0.88 -3.69 -9.15
CA ASN A 35 0.24 -4.99 -9.35
C ASN A 35 0.89 -6.12 -8.54
N PHE A 36 1.70 -5.79 -7.52
CA PHE A 36 2.36 -6.80 -6.70
C PHE A 36 1.34 -7.59 -5.87
N ASP A 37 1.43 -8.93 -5.88
CA ASP A 37 0.54 -9.77 -5.07
C ASP A 37 0.93 -9.73 -3.59
N LEU A 38 0.30 -8.81 -2.87
CA LEU A 38 0.43 -8.67 -1.42
C LEU A 38 -0.17 -9.86 -0.66
N SER A 39 -1.10 -10.61 -1.26
CA SER A 39 -1.78 -11.72 -0.60
C SER A 39 -0.80 -12.85 -0.29
N SER A 40 0.09 -13.15 -1.24
CA SER A 40 1.15 -14.14 -1.09
C SER A 40 2.19 -13.73 -0.05
N LEU A 41 2.59 -12.45 -0.04
CA LEU A 41 3.55 -11.91 0.94
C LEU A 41 3.06 -12.10 2.39
N LEU A 42 1.77 -11.90 2.60
CA LEU A 42 1.15 -11.94 3.92
C LEU A 42 0.76 -13.36 4.37
N LYS A 43 0.88 -14.38 3.52
CA LYS A 43 0.46 -15.75 3.84
C LYS A 43 1.26 -16.37 5.00
N LYS A 44 2.59 -16.20 5.00
CA LYS A 44 3.47 -16.76 6.04
C LYS A 44 3.40 -15.95 7.35
N PRO A 45 3.48 -14.60 7.35
CA PRO A 45 3.37 -13.80 8.57
C PRO A 45 2.03 -13.93 9.29
N LEU A 46 0.94 -14.14 8.55
CA LEU A 46 -0.41 -14.24 9.13
C LEU A 46 -0.83 -15.69 9.43
N LYS A 47 0.10 -16.66 9.31
CA LYS A 47 -0.20 -18.07 9.56
C LYS A 47 -0.62 -18.27 11.02
N GLY A 48 -1.74 -18.96 11.23
CA GLY A 48 -2.29 -19.24 12.57
C GLY A 48 -3.25 -18.18 13.10
N LEU A 49 -3.38 -17.02 12.43
CA LEU A 49 -4.39 -16.03 12.76
C LEU A 49 -5.70 -16.33 12.03
N GLN A 50 -6.81 -16.45 12.76
CA GLN A 50 -8.15 -16.48 12.17
C GLN A 50 -8.58 -15.07 11.79
N ILE A 51 -8.23 -14.64 10.58
CA ILE A 51 -8.64 -13.34 10.03
C ILE A 51 -9.97 -13.52 9.31
N SER A 52 -11.01 -12.89 9.85
CA SER A 52 -12.36 -12.91 9.28
C SER A 52 -12.49 -11.97 8.07
N GLU A 53 -11.71 -10.88 8.04
CA GLU A 53 -11.81 -9.84 7.01
C GLU A 53 -10.48 -9.12 6.82
N LYS A 54 -10.10 -8.82 5.57
CA LYS A 54 -8.92 -8.00 5.23
C LYS A 54 -9.37 -6.73 4.54
N ARG A 55 -8.93 -5.57 5.04
CA ARG A 55 -9.23 -4.24 4.49
C ARG A 55 -7.94 -3.54 4.12
N TYR A 56 -7.71 -3.35 2.83
CA TYR A 56 -6.61 -2.54 2.34
C TYR A 56 -7.05 -1.08 2.27
N TYR A 57 -6.36 -0.21 3.00
CA TYR A 57 -6.42 1.22 2.76
C TYR A 57 -5.14 1.62 2.05
N SER A 58 -5.25 1.90 0.76
CA SER A 58 -4.27 2.75 0.10
C SER A 58 -4.98 4.09 -0.04
N ALA A 59 -4.36 5.16 0.45
CA ALA A 59 -4.80 6.47 0.00
C ALA A 59 -4.67 6.42 -1.52
N ARG A 60 -5.81 6.39 -2.23
CA ARG A 60 -5.81 6.71 -3.65
C ARG A 60 -5.35 8.16 -3.71
N LEU A 61 -4.05 8.41 -3.79
CA LEU A 61 -3.54 9.52 -4.58
C LEU A 61 -3.98 9.21 -6.00
N ARG A 62 -5.24 9.55 -6.29
CA ARG A 62 -5.82 9.52 -7.63
C ARG A 62 -4.87 10.34 -8.47
N TYR A 63 -4.08 9.68 -9.30
CA TYR A 63 -3.38 10.36 -10.38
C TYR A 63 -4.45 10.76 -11.41
N TYR A 64 -5.13 11.87 -11.13
CA TYR A 64 -5.95 12.54 -12.13
C TYR A 64 -4.99 13.14 -13.14
N LYS A 65 -4.84 12.47 -14.30
CA LYS A 65 -4.12 13.02 -15.46
C LYS A 65 -4.67 14.39 -15.92
N GLU A 66 -5.83 14.81 -15.43
CA GLU A 66 -6.53 16.01 -15.90
C GLU A 66 -6.47 17.24 -14.99
N THR A 67 -5.91 17.18 -13.76
CA THR A 67 -5.96 18.36 -12.86
C THR A 67 -4.71 18.57 -12.03
N PRO A 68 -3.66 19.22 -12.58
CA PRO A 68 -2.55 19.73 -11.78
C PRO A 68 -2.92 20.93 -10.89
N LYS A 69 -4.09 21.56 -11.06
CA LYS A 69 -4.47 22.78 -10.33
C LYS A 69 -5.17 22.56 -8.98
N LYS A 70 -5.79 21.41 -8.70
CA LYS A 70 -6.58 21.21 -7.46
C LYS A 70 -5.77 20.72 -6.25
N SER A 71 -4.63 20.08 -6.46
CA SER A 71 -3.83 19.51 -5.36
C SER A 71 -3.18 20.56 -4.46
N LYS A 72 -2.97 21.79 -4.95
CA LYS A 72 -2.40 22.90 -4.15
C LYS A 72 -3.41 23.54 -3.18
N GLN A 73 -4.72 23.38 -3.38
CA GLN A 73 -5.72 24.06 -2.55
C GLN A 73 -5.92 23.36 -1.19
N ASN A 74 -5.83 22.02 -1.15
CA ASN A 74 -6.12 21.27 0.07
C ASN A 74 -4.99 21.27 1.12
N ILE A 75 -3.79 21.78 0.77
CA ILE A 75 -2.66 21.89 1.70
C ILE A 75 -2.64 23.27 2.41
N LYS A 76 -3.45 24.24 1.95
CA LYS A 76 -3.44 25.62 2.48
C LYS A 76 -4.56 25.95 3.48
N ASN A 77 -5.51 25.04 3.72
CA ASN A 77 -6.66 25.32 4.59
C ASN A 77 -6.65 24.48 5.89
N SER A 78 -5.48 23.98 6.30
CA SER A 78 -5.28 23.26 7.56
C SER A 78 -4.17 23.92 8.40
N GLU A 79 -4.19 25.25 8.43
CA GLU A 79 -3.58 26.11 9.46
C GLU A 79 -4.61 27.15 9.91
#